data_AF-A0A4S8KYL6-F1
#
_entry.id   AF-A0A4S8KYL6-F1
#
_cell.length_a   1.000
_cell.length_b   1.000
_cell.length_c   1.000
_cell.angle_alpha   90.00
_cell.angle_beta   90.00
_cell.angle_gamma   90.00
#
_symmetry.space_group_name_H-M   'P 1'
#
loop_
_entity.id
_entity.type
_entity.pdbx_description
1 polymer ?
#
loop_
_entity_poly.entity_id
_entity_poly.type
_entity_poly.pdbx_seq_one_letter_code
_entity_poly.pdbx_strand_id
1 'polypeptide(L)'
;WPTLFPYGVGMMENDEVRTNDAVVFRKIDMKTHITHLLQSGPNRRFQTHLSFMFVMGNILRRRQSSFNAKLAVKRSWFPRVEALLGKISDSTIETYTEKLKNNPFTRPESESEQAAADLIKYVNYVAEHVPGSMGEIHNMREDMFSIVNCEGLPHIFLTLNPTDTNNPIAQANTARLNEIFHSMRYFFTP
;
A
#
# COMPACT_ATOMS: atom_id res chain seq x y z
N TRP A 1 22.28 -12.67 7.93
CA TRP A 1 21.50 -13.81 8.49
C TRP A 1 22.32 -15.10 8.60
N PRO A 2 23.57 -15.07 9.11
CA PRO A 2 24.35 -16.30 9.26
C PRO A 2 23.67 -17.29 10.23
N THR A 3 22.83 -16.81 11.14
CA THR A 3 22.02 -17.64 12.04
C THR A 3 20.85 -18.37 11.37
N LEU A 4 20.31 -17.86 10.25
CA LEU A 4 19.27 -18.53 9.48
C LEU A 4 19.84 -19.54 8.47
N PHE A 5 21.08 -19.30 8.01
CA PHE A 5 21.82 -20.14 7.07
C PHE A 5 23.24 -20.43 7.60
N PRO A 6 23.37 -21.23 8.67
CA PRO A 6 24.65 -21.43 9.39
C PRO A 6 25.74 -22.09 8.54
N TYR A 7 25.35 -22.84 7.51
CA TYR A 7 26.25 -23.55 6.62
C TYR A 7 26.51 -22.80 5.30
N GLY A 8 25.97 -21.59 5.13
CA GLY A 8 26.07 -20.82 3.87
C GLY A 8 25.30 -21.43 2.68
N VAL A 9 24.74 -22.63 2.82
CA VAL A 9 23.93 -23.31 1.79
C VAL A 9 22.44 -23.00 1.93
N GLY A 10 21.70 -23.09 0.81
CA GLY A 10 20.25 -22.86 0.80
C GLY A 10 19.82 -21.39 0.89
N MET A 11 20.77 -20.46 0.87
CA MET A 11 20.46 -19.03 0.72
C MET A 11 19.90 -18.74 -0.68
N MET A 12 19.06 -17.72 -0.79
CA MET A 12 18.49 -17.31 -2.08
C MET A 12 19.59 -16.83 -3.02
N GLU A 13 19.42 -17.14 -4.31
CA GLU A 13 20.36 -16.75 -5.38
C GLU A 13 21.79 -17.24 -5.13
N ASN A 14 21.96 -18.27 -4.30
CA ASN A 14 23.23 -18.94 -4.13
C ASN A 14 23.45 -19.91 -5.32
N ASP A 15 23.81 -19.33 -6.46
CA ASP A 15 24.07 -20.05 -7.71
C ASP A 15 25.44 -20.79 -7.69
N GLU A 16 26.28 -20.50 -6.68
CA GLU A 16 27.65 -21.05 -6.54
C GLU A 16 27.66 -22.42 -5.85
N VAL A 17 26.67 -22.72 -5.00
CA VAL A 17 26.55 -24.03 -4.34
C VAL A 17 25.96 -25.04 -5.32
N ARG A 18 26.86 -25.65 -6.10
CA ARG A 18 26.57 -26.84 -6.90
C ARG A 18 27.00 -28.08 -6.10
N THR A 19 26.05 -28.96 -5.80
CA THR A 19 26.39 -30.30 -5.33
C THR A 19 27.15 -31.04 -6.42
N ASN A 20 28.16 -31.82 -6.03
CA ASN A 20 29.01 -32.59 -6.95
C ASN A 20 28.28 -33.74 -7.69
N ASP A 21 27.02 -33.99 -7.34
CA ASP A 21 26.22 -35.07 -7.93
C ASP A 21 25.14 -34.54 -8.86
N ALA A 22 24.74 -35.40 -9.81
CA ALA A 22 23.85 -35.20 -10.97
C ALA A 22 22.45 -34.58 -10.73
N VAL A 23 22.17 -34.06 -9.53
CA VAL A 23 20.94 -33.36 -9.17
C VAL A 23 21.18 -31.86 -9.29
N VAL A 24 20.73 -31.29 -10.41
CA VAL A 24 20.71 -29.84 -10.61
C VAL A 24 19.67 -29.25 -9.65
N PHE A 25 20.09 -28.42 -8.69
CA PHE A 25 19.14 -27.61 -7.93
C PHE A 25 18.33 -26.76 -8.90
N ARG A 26 16.99 -26.87 -8.81
CA ARG A 26 16.10 -26.04 -9.63
C ARG A 26 16.38 -24.58 -9.31
N LYS A 27 16.59 -23.75 -10.33
CA LYS A 27 16.62 -22.30 -10.15
C LYS A 27 15.25 -21.84 -9.70
N ILE A 28 15.16 -21.31 -8.49
CA ILE A 28 13.92 -20.80 -7.90
C ILE A 28 14.04 -19.28 -7.85
N ASP A 29 12.99 -18.58 -8.28
CA ASP A 29 12.92 -17.13 -8.17
C ASP A 29 13.00 -16.69 -6.69
N MET A 30 13.66 -15.55 -6.44
CA MET A 30 13.84 -15.05 -5.08
C MET A 30 12.51 -14.88 -4.36
N LYS A 31 11.45 -14.37 -5.02
CA LYS A 31 10.14 -14.19 -4.38
C LYS A 31 9.51 -15.52 -3.99
N THR A 32 9.60 -16.52 -4.86
CA THR A 32 9.10 -17.88 -4.58
C THR A 32 9.87 -18.51 -3.42
N HIS A 33 11.20 -18.34 -3.39
CA HIS A 33 12.03 -18.86 -2.31
C HIS A 33 11.72 -18.17 -0.97
N ILE A 34 11.58 -16.83 -0.93
CA ILE A 34 11.16 -16.09 0.28
C ILE A 34 9.80 -16.58 0.76
N THR A 35 8.83 -16.67 -0.15
CA THR A 35 7.47 -17.12 0.16
C THR A 35 7.51 -18.53 0.77
N HIS A 36 8.30 -19.43 0.17
CA HIS A 36 8.50 -20.76 0.70
C HIS A 36 9.13 -20.74 2.11
N LEU A 37 10.18 -19.96 2.36
CA LEU A 37 10.80 -19.88 3.69
C LEU A 37 9.87 -19.27 4.75
N LEU A 38 9.01 -18.33 4.35
CA LEU A 38 8.00 -17.77 5.23
C LEU A 38 6.87 -18.76 5.52
N GLN A 39 6.49 -19.61 4.56
CA GLN A 39 5.39 -20.57 4.70
C GLN A 39 5.82 -21.94 5.23
N SER A 40 7.09 -22.29 5.07
CA SER A 40 7.60 -23.65 5.30
C SER A 40 8.43 -23.70 6.56
N GLY A 41 7.98 -24.52 7.51
CA GLY A 41 8.77 -24.88 8.68
C GLY A 41 7.93 -25.04 9.94
N PRO A 42 8.23 -26.04 10.79
CA PRO A 42 7.56 -26.21 12.08
C PRO A 42 7.76 -25.01 13.03
N ASN A 43 8.91 -24.33 12.94
CA ASN A 43 9.37 -23.39 13.97
C ASN A 43 9.15 -21.91 13.62
N ARG A 44 8.47 -21.57 12.52
CA ARG A 44 8.17 -20.18 12.08
C ARG A 44 9.36 -19.20 12.11
N ARG A 45 10.61 -19.71 12.08
CA ARG A 45 11.84 -18.93 12.34
C ARG A 45 12.03 -17.73 11.42
N PHE A 46 11.61 -17.86 10.16
CA PHE A 46 11.69 -16.79 9.17
C PHE A 46 10.55 -15.77 9.32
N GLN A 47 9.42 -16.18 9.90
CA GLN A 47 8.27 -15.30 10.21
C GLN A 47 8.53 -14.46 11.47
N THR A 48 9.32 -14.96 12.43
CA THR A 48 9.63 -14.23 13.68
C THR A 48 10.90 -13.38 13.56
N HIS A 49 11.77 -13.66 12.59
CA HIS A 49 13.00 -12.90 12.40
C HIS A 49 12.74 -11.57 11.68
N LEU A 50 12.48 -10.51 12.45
CA LEU A 50 12.14 -9.16 11.94
C LEU A 50 13.11 -8.64 10.87
N SER A 51 14.42 -8.75 11.09
CA SER A 51 15.40 -8.25 10.11
C SER A 51 15.36 -9.02 8.78
N PHE A 52 14.98 -10.30 8.79
CA PHE A 52 14.83 -11.08 7.56
C PHE A 52 13.63 -10.57 6.77
N MET A 53 12.46 -10.50 7.39
CA MET A 53 11.25 -9.98 6.73
C MET A 53 11.46 -8.57 6.18
N PHE A 54 12.06 -7.68 7.00
CA PHE A 54 12.32 -6.31 6.60
C PHE A 54 13.27 -6.24 5.40
N VAL A 55 14.45 -6.86 5.46
CA VAL A 55 15.41 -6.71 4.36
C VAL A 55 14.96 -7.44 3.10
N MET A 56 14.43 -8.65 3.21
CA MET A 56 13.94 -9.37 2.02
C MET A 56 12.78 -8.63 1.37
N GLY A 57 11.87 -8.05 2.16
CA GLY A 57 10.82 -7.17 1.65
C GLY A 57 11.37 -5.94 0.93
N ASN A 58 12.37 -5.27 1.50
CA ASN A 58 13.01 -4.10 0.87
C ASN A 58 13.75 -4.46 -0.43
N ILE A 59 14.47 -5.58 -0.47
CA ILE A 59 15.16 -6.06 -1.66
C ILE A 59 14.14 -6.31 -2.79
N LEU A 60 13.06 -7.03 -2.50
CA LEU A 60 12.01 -7.30 -3.48
C LEU A 60 11.38 -6.00 -4.01
N ARG A 61 11.00 -5.07 -3.12
CA ARG A 61 10.40 -3.79 -3.51
C ARG A 61 11.36 -2.94 -4.35
N ARG A 62 12.63 -2.85 -3.96
CA ARG A 62 13.66 -2.09 -4.69
C ARG A 62 13.89 -2.65 -6.08
N ARG A 63 13.95 -3.97 -6.23
CA ARG A 63 14.10 -4.63 -7.53
C ARG A 63 12.89 -4.37 -8.43
N GLN A 64 11.68 -4.53 -7.89
CA GLN A 64 10.46 -4.27 -8.64
C GLN A 64 10.38 -2.81 -9.12
N SER A 65 10.66 -1.85 -8.22
CA SER A 65 10.67 -0.42 -8.55
C SER A 65 11.71 -0.10 -9.63
N SER A 66 12.93 -0.62 -9.50
CA SER A 66 14.00 -0.41 -10.49
C SER A 66 13.66 -1.00 -11.86
N PHE A 67 13.04 -2.19 -11.87
CA PHE A 67 12.59 -2.84 -13.10
C PHE A 67 11.48 -2.04 -13.78
N ASN A 68 10.48 -1.58 -13.02
CA ASN A 68 9.38 -0.79 -13.54
C ASN A 68 9.85 0.57 -14.06
N ALA A 69 10.76 1.24 -13.37
CA ALA A 69 11.40 2.48 -13.84
C ALA A 69 12.14 2.25 -15.16
N LYS A 70 12.91 1.16 -15.27
CA LYS A 70 13.61 0.78 -16.51
C LYS A 70 12.64 0.52 -17.66
N LEU A 71 11.51 -0.14 -17.40
CA LEU A 71 10.48 -0.36 -18.42
C LEU A 71 9.81 0.95 -18.84
N ALA A 72 9.54 1.85 -17.91
CA ALA A 72 8.96 3.16 -18.20
C ALA A 72 9.85 3.97 -19.14
N VAL A 73 11.16 4.06 -18.85
CA VAL A 73 12.13 4.80 -19.68
C VAL A 73 12.28 4.20 -21.09
N LYS A 74 12.14 2.88 -21.23
CA LYS A 74 12.23 2.20 -22.53
C LYS A 74 11.00 2.35 -23.42
N ARG A 75 9.92 2.96 -22.93
CA ARG A 75 8.68 3.08 -23.71
C ARG A 75 8.81 4.15 -24.79
N SER A 76 8.13 3.93 -25.91
CA SER A 76 8.12 4.82 -27.06
C SER A 76 7.60 6.23 -26.77
N TRP A 77 6.81 6.41 -25.71
CA TRP A 77 6.29 7.72 -25.30
C TRP A 77 7.29 8.53 -24.45
N PHE A 78 8.38 7.94 -23.96
CA PHE A 78 9.32 8.63 -23.07
C PHE A 78 9.94 9.90 -23.68
N PRO A 79 10.31 9.95 -24.98
CA PRO A 79 10.77 11.20 -25.62
C PRO A 79 9.75 12.34 -25.56
N ARG A 80 8.44 12.03 -25.52
CA ARG A 80 7.39 13.06 -25.36
C ARG A 80 7.42 13.67 -23.96
N VAL A 81 7.76 12.89 -22.94
CA VAL A 81 7.90 13.39 -21.57
C VAL A 81 9.12 14.30 -21.43
N GLU A 82 10.23 13.96 -22.07
CA GLU A 82 11.41 14.83 -22.15
C GLU A 82 11.08 16.17 -22.81
N ALA A 83 10.37 16.15 -23.94
CA ALA A 83 9.93 17.37 -24.62
C ALA A 83 8.97 18.22 -23.77
N LEU A 84 8.09 17.59 -22.98
CA LEU A 84 7.19 18.29 -22.05
C LEU A 84 7.98 18.90 -20.88
N LEU A 85 8.94 18.18 -20.31
CA LEU A 85 9.81 18.68 -19.24
C LEU A 85 10.59 19.92 -19.70
N GLY A 86 11.10 19.94 -20.94
CA GLY A 86 11.80 21.10 -21.50
C GLY A 86 10.93 22.36 -21.66
N LYS A 87 9.60 22.22 -21.69
CA LYS A 87 8.65 23.34 -21.79
C LYS A 87 8.22 23.91 -20.45
N ILE A 88 8.52 23.21 -19.35
CA ILE A 88 8.06 23.57 -18.00
C ILE A 88 9.21 24.27 -17.27
N SER A 89 8.91 25.42 -16.66
CA SER A 89 9.83 26.08 -15.73
C SER A 89 9.40 25.82 -14.28
N ASP A 90 10.35 25.87 -13.34
CA ASP A 90 10.08 25.69 -11.91
C ASP A 90 8.98 26.65 -11.42
N SER A 91 9.03 27.91 -11.87
CA SER A 91 7.99 28.92 -11.56
C SER A 91 6.58 28.53 -12.02
N THR A 92 6.47 27.82 -13.16
CA THR A 92 5.18 27.32 -13.65
C THR A 92 4.64 26.21 -12.74
N ILE A 93 5.51 25.33 -12.25
CA ILE A 93 5.11 24.24 -11.34
C ILE A 93 4.57 24.81 -10.03
N GLU A 94 5.27 25.79 -9.45
CA GLU A 94 4.84 26.44 -8.20
C GLU A 94 3.48 27.13 -8.37
N THR A 95 3.37 27.98 -9.40
CA THR A 95 2.13 28.74 -9.68
C THR A 95 0.96 27.80 -9.96
N TYR A 96 1.18 26.76 -10.76
CA TYR A 96 0.14 25.79 -11.10
C TYR A 96 -0.26 24.92 -9.89
N THR A 97 0.70 24.58 -9.03
CA THR A 97 0.43 23.88 -7.77
C THR A 97 -0.44 24.72 -6.84
N GLU A 98 -0.18 26.02 -6.71
CA GLU A 98 -1.01 26.93 -5.92
C GLU A 98 -2.43 27.06 -6.50
N LYS A 99 -2.54 27.20 -7.83
CA LYS A 99 -3.84 27.20 -8.52
C LYS A 99 -4.64 25.92 -8.24
N LEU A 100 -4.00 24.74 -8.31
CA LEU A 100 -4.64 23.45 -8.02
C LEU A 100 -5.04 23.28 -6.56
N LYS A 101 -4.26 23.80 -5.61
CA LYS A 101 -4.61 23.80 -4.18
C LYS A 101 -5.85 24.63 -3.90
N ASN A 102 -5.97 25.79 -4.55
CA ASN A 102 -7.12 26.68 -4.37
C ASN A 102 -8.38 26.12 -5.06
N ASN A 103 -8.23 25.57 -6.26
CA ASN A 103 -9.32 24.94 -6.98
C ASN A 103 -8.82 23.70 -7.76
N PRO A 104 -9.23 22.48 -7.32
CA PRO A 104 -8.86 21.23 -7.98
C PRO A 104 -9.33 21.09 -9.43
N PHE A 105 -10.35 21.85 -9.84
CA PHE A 105 -10.93 21.82 -11.19
C PHE A 105 -10.35 22.91 -12.11
N THR A 106 -9.28 23.57 -11.70
CA THR A 106 -8.64 24.63 -12.49
C THR A 106 -8.13 24.08 -13.81
N ARG A 107 -8.52 24.73 -14.91
CA ARG A 107 -8.03 24.40 -16.24
C ARG A 107 -6.71 25.12 -16.49
N PRO A 108 -5.73 24.48 -17.16
CA PRO A 108 -4.51 25.17 -17.57
C PRO A 108 -4.83 26.27 -18.58
N GLU A 109 -4.24 27.45 -18.38
CA GLU A 109 -4.46 28.63 -19.21
C GLU A 109 -3.25 28.90 -20.13
N SER A 110 -2.05 28.62 -19.63
CA SER A 110 -0.78 28.77 -20.36
C SER A 110 -0.36 27.47 -21.05
N GLU A 111 0.39 27.57 -22.16
CA GLU A 111 1.03 26.40 -22.80
C GLU A 111 1.92 25.62 -21.80
N SER A 112 2.61 26.34 -20.91
CA SER A 112 3.47 25.72 -19.89
C SER A 112 2.66 24.96 -18.82
N GLU A 113 1.51 25.51 -18.41
CA GLU A 113 0.58 24.83 -17.50
C GLU A 113 -0.07 23.62 -18.18
N GLN A 114 -0.38 23.72 -19.47
CA GLN A 114 -0.93 22.61 -20.24
C GLN A 114 0.10 21.49 -20.39
N ALA A 115 1.36 21.83 -20.65
CA ALA A 115 2.46 20.88 -20.64
C ALA A 115 2.63 20.20 -19.27
N ALA A 116 2.50 20.96 -18.17
CA ALA A 116 2.54 20.41 -16.81
C ALA A 116 1.36 19.46 -16.52
N ALA A 117 0.14 19.84 -16.93
CA ALA A 117 -1.04 19.00 -16.79
C ALA A 117 -0.91 17.68 -17.58
N ASP A 118 -0.35 17.74 -18.78
CA ASP A 118 -0.07 16.53 -19.57
C ASP A 118 1.07 15.69 -18.97
N LEU A 119 2.12 16.32 -18.45
CA LEU A 119 3.21 15.64 -17.76
C LEU A 119 2.70 14.85 -16.55
N ILE A 120 1.79 15.42 -15.76
CA ILE A 120 1.17 14.75 -14.60
C ILE A 120 0.51 13.42 -14.99
N LYS A 121 -0.12 13.33 -16.18
CA LYS A 121 -0.74 12.07 -16.65
C LYS A 121 0.31 10.99 -16.84
N TYR A 122 1.47 11.32 -17.42
CA TYR A 122 2.57 10.37 -17.58
C TYR A 122 3.20 10.00 -16.24
N VAL A 123 3.36 10.96 -15.32
CA VAL A 123 3.86 10.70 -13.97
C VAL A 123 2.94 9.74 -13.22
N ASN A 124 1.62 9.96 -13.27
CA ASN A 124 0.63 9.09 -12.66
C ASN A 124 0.66 7.68 -13.26
N TYR A 125 0.79 7.57 -14.60
CA TYR A 125 0.90 6.29 -15.28
C TYR A 125 2.15 5.49 -14.85
N VAL A 126 3.29 6.16 -14.69
CA VAL A 126 4.51 5.52 -14.16
C VAL A 126 4.34 5.16 -12.70
N ALA A 127 3.75 6.07 -11.91
CA ALA A 127 3.55 5.90 -10.48
C ALA A 127 2.64 4.71 -10.16
N GLU A 128 1.60 4.44 -10.94
CA GLU A 128 0.72 3.26 -10.81
C GLU A 128 1.51 1.95 -10.63
N HIS A 129 2.64 1.82 -11.30
CA HIS A 129 3.45 0.60 -11.26
C HIS A 129 4.45 0.59 -10.09
N VAL A 130 4.44 1.61 -9.23
CA VAL A 130 5.32 1.71 -8.06
C VAL A 130 4.54 1.34 -6.81
N PRO A 131 4.91 0.25 -6.10
CA PRO A 131 4.23 -0.15 -4.87
C PRO A 131 4.22 0.96 -3.82
N GLY A 132 3.04 1.26 -3.27
CA GLY A 132 2.80 2.31 -2.28
C GLY A 132 2.68 3.71 -2.85
N SER A 133 2.62 3.87 -4.17
CA SER A 133 2.42 5.19 -4.78
C SER A 133 0.96 5.67 -4.65
N MET A 134 0.77 6.98 -4.82
CA MET A 134 -0.57 7.55 -4.89
C MET A 134 -1.38 7.02 -6.09
N GLY A 135 -0.71 6.65 -7.20
CA GLY A 135 -1.35 6.07 -8.36
C GLY A 135 -1.91 4.67 -8.11
N GLU A 136 -1.13 3.80 -7.45
CA GLU A 136 -1.60 2.46 -7.06
C GLU A 136 -2.77 2.56 -6.07
N ILE A 137 -2.66 3.44 -5.07
CA ILE A 137 -3.73 3.67 -4.09
C ILE A 137 -5.02 4.15 -4.77
N HIS A 138 -4.91 5.05 -5.76
CA HIS A 138 -6.06 5.52 -6.52
C HIS A 138 -6.72 4.37 -7.30
N ASN A 139 -5.94 3.56 -8.01
CA ASN A 139 -6.47 2.41 -8.76
C ASN A 139 -7.14 1.38 -7.84
N MET A 140 -6.55 1.08 -6.69
CA MET A 140 -7.19 0.20 -5.70
C MET A 140 -8.55 0.73 -5.22
N ARG A 141 -8.70 2.06 -5.11
CA ARG A 141 -9.99 2.68 -4.77
C ARG A 141 -10.98 2.57 -5.92
N GLU A 142 -10.56 2.80 -7.15
CA GLU A 142 -11.40 2.63 -8.33
C GLU A 142 -11.89 1.17 -8.47
N ASP A 143 -11.01 0.19 -8.26
CA ASP A 143 -11.37 -1.23 -8.23
C ASP A 143 -12.40 -1.52 -7.13
N MET A 144 -12.20 -0.96 -5.94
CA MET A 144 -13.16 -1.08 -4.83
C MET A 144 -14.52 -0.47 -5.20
N PHE A 145 -14.55 0.71 -5.81
CA PHE A 145 -15.79 1.34 -6.27
C PHE A 145 -16.47 0.51 -7.36
N SER A 146 -15.72 -0.05 -8.30
CA SER A 146 -16.24 -0.93 -9.33
C SER A 146 -16.89 -2.17 -8.72
N ILE A 147 -16.24 -2.82 -7.76
CA ILE A 147 -16.79 -3.98 -7.05
C ILE A 147 -18.09 -3.60 -6.33
N VAL A 148 -18.09 -2.48 -5.60
CA VAL A 148 -19.28 -2.00 -4.88
C VAL A 148 -20.44 -1.72 -5.83
N ASN A 149 -20.15 -1.17 -7.01
CA ASN A 149 -21.18 -0.83 -8.00
C ASN A 149 -21.75 -2.07 -8.71
N CYS A 150 -20.94 -3.12 -8.91
CA CYS A 150 -21.37 -4.35 -9.56
C CYS A 150 -22.00 -5.37 -8.60
N GLU A 151 -21.41 -5.55 -7.42
CA GLU A 151 -21.73 -6.62 -6.45
C GLU A 151 -22.43 -6.09 -5.19
N GLY A 152 -22.60 -4.77 -5.08
CA GLY A 152 -23.14 -4.12 -3.89
C GLY A 152 -22.09 -3.87 -2.81
N LEU A 153 -22.50 -3.21 -1.72
CA LEU A 153 -21.61 -2.90 -0.61
C LEU A 153 -21.21 -4.19 0.13
N PRO A 154 -19.91 -4.41 0.41
CA PRO A 154 -19.51 -5.51 1.27
C PRO A 154 -20.13 -5.32 2.66
N HIS A 155 -20.78 -6.36 3.19
CA HIS A 155 -21.32 -6.34 4.55
C HIS A 155 -20.18 -6.37 5.57
N ILE A 156 -19.81 -5.20 6.10
CA ILE A 156 -18.84 -5.07 7.18
C ILE A 156 -19.59 -5.19 8.53
N PHE A 157 -19.42 -6.31 9.22
CA PHE A 157 -19.89 -6.45 10.60
C PHE A 157 -18.81 -5.92 11.55
N LEU A 158 -19.00 -4.69 12.03
CA LEU A 158 -18.13 -4.09 13.04
C LEU A 158 -18.83 -4.16 14.41
N THR A 159 -18.41 -5.08 15.27
CA THR A 159 -18.81 -5.07 16.68
C THR A 159 -17.92 -4.11 17.45
N LEU A 160 -18.35 -2.86 17.54
CA LEU A 160 -17.78 -1.94 18.52
C LEU A 160 -18.31 -2.37 19.89
N ASN A 161 -17.42 -2.83 20.78
CA ASN A 161 -17.73 -3.02 22.19
C ASN A 161 -17.14 -1.85 22.99
N PRO A 162 -17.75 -0.65 22.94
CA PRO A 162 -17.26 0.49 23.67
C PRO A 162 -17.35 0.21 25.17
N THR A 163 -16.30 0.56 25.91
CA THR A 163 -16.29 0.42 27.37
C THR A 163 -17.34 1.36 27.98
N ASP A 164 -18.20 0.84 28.87
CA ASP A 164 -19.32 1.57 29.50
C ASP A 164 -18.89 2.87 30.20
N THR A 165 -17.67 2.92 30.72
CA THR A 165 -17.16 4.06 31.48
C THR A 165 -16.93 5.31 30.64
N ASN A 166 -16.60 5.18 29.35
CA ASN A 166 -16.14 6.30 28.52
C ASN A 166 -17.00 6.59 27.28
N ASN A 167 -18.16 5.93 27.14
CA ASN A 167 -19.04 6.16 26.00
C ASN A 167 -20.24 7.07 26.38
N PRO A 168 -20.38 8.27 25.78
CA PRO A 168 -21.49 9.18 26.09
C PRO A 168 -22.88 8.57 25.79
N ILE A 169 -22.99 7.63 24.85
CA ILE A 169 -24.26 6.93 24.55
C ILE A 169 -24.62 5.92 25.65
N ALA A 170 -23.63 5.21 26.20
CA ALA A 170 -23.83 4.29 27.32
C ALA A 170 -24.21 5.04 28.60
N GLN A 171 -23.59 6.21 28.84
CA GLN A 171 -23.90 7.11 29.96
C GLN A 171 -25.31 7.71 29.85
N ALA A 172 -25.75 8.13 28.65
CA ALA A 172 -27.10 8.64 28.44
C ALA A 172 -28.18 7.58 28.72
N ASN A 173 -27.93 6.32 28.34
CA ASN A 173 -28.85 5.22 28.60
C ASN A 173 -28.85 4.77 30.07
N THR A 174 -27.73 4.87 30.78
CA THR A 174 -27.67 4.59 32.23
C THR A 174 -28.39 5.67 33.05
N ALA A 175 -28.32 6.94 32.65
CA ALA A 175 -29.08 8.02 33.31
C ALA A 175 -30.60 7.80 33.21
N ARG A 176 -31.09 7.42 32.03
CA ARG A 176 -32.53 7.15 31.79
C ARG A 176 -33.03 5.90 32.53
N LEU A 177 -32.19 4.87 32.67
CA LEU A 177 -32.51 3.69 33.47
C LEU A 177 -32.56 4.03 34.97
N ASN A 178 -31.66 4.87 35.48
CA ASN A 178 -31.65 5.27 36.89
C ASN A 178 -32.91 6.05 37.31
N GLU A 179 -33.49 6.87 36.43
CA GLU A 179 -34.77 7.55 36.70
C GLU A 179 -35.95 6.57 36.75
N ILE A 180 -35.95 5.54 35.89
CA ILE A 180 -36.96 4.46 35.90
C ILE A 180 -36.84 3.59 37.16
N PHE A 181 -35.61 3.31 37.62
CA PHE A 181 -35.38 2.59 38.87
C PHE A 181 -35.69 3.44 40.12
N HIS A 182 -35.48 4.76 40.06
CA HIS A 182 -35.91 5.67 41.12
C HIS A 182 -37.44 5.77 41.21
N SER A 183 -38.15 5.86 40.09
CA SER A 183 -39.62 5.94 40.08
C SER A 183 -40.28 4.63 40.53
N MET A 184 -39.69 3.47 40.21
CA MET A 184 -40.17 2.17 40.71
C MET A 184 -39.88 1.93 42.20
N ARG A 185 -38.86 2.59 42.78
CA ARG A 185 -38.58 2.50 44.22
C ARG A 185 -39.66 3.12 45.09
N TYR A 186 -40.39 4.13 44.58
CA TYR A 186 -41.53 4.76 45.28
C TYR A 186 -42.83 3.97 45.19
N PHE A 187 -42.91 2.92 44.36
CA PHE A 187 -44.10 2.07 44.21
C PHE A 187 -44.06 0.77 45.03
N PHE A 188 -42.90 0.38 45.59
CA PHE A 188 -42.70 -0.90 46.29
C PHE A 188 -42.08 -0.79 47.68
N THR A 189 -42.23 0.36 48.35
CA THR A 189 -42.03 0.45 49.81
C THR A 189 -43.38 0.77 50.46
N PRO A 190 -43.83 0.00 51.46
CA PRO A 190 -45.12 0.22 52.13
C PRO A 190 -45.20 1.58 52.82
#